data_AF-A0AA49FJV6-F1
#
_entry.id   AF-A0AA49FJV6-F1
#
_cell.length_a   1.000
_cell.length_b   1.000
_cell.length_c   1.000
_cell.angle_alpha   90.00
_cell.angle_beta   90.00
_cell.angle_gamma   90.00
#
_symmetry.space_group_name_H-M   'P 1'
#
loop_
_entity.id
_entity.type
_entity.pdbx_description
1 polymer ?
#
loop_
_entity_poly.entity_id
_entity_poly.type
_entity_poly.pdbx_seq_one_letter_code
_entity_poly.pdbx_strand_id
1 'polypeptide(L)'
;MNTLALSAHLSRRIEKLAQAAGRTPASMLRFVIRDGLEYCEYAVKAVNQGLADIEAGKIQSGEQVRGHFEKRRAARRALQAA
;
A
#
# COMPACT_ATOMS: atom_id res chain seq x y z
N MET A 1 1.94 4.94 -30.99
CA MET A 1 1.42 4.98 -29.61
C MET A 1 0.06 4.28 -29.62
N ASN A 2 -0.11 3.23 -28.82
CA ASN A 2 -1.42 2.58 -28.69
C ASN A 2 -2.30 3.37 -27.73
N THR A 3 -3.49 3.75 -28.20
CA THR A 3 -4.51 4.41 -27.37
C THR A 3 -5.37 3.34 -26.71
N LEU A 4 -5.45 3.35 -25.38
CA LEU A 4 -6.39 2.51 -24.62
C LEU A 4 -7.66 3.30 -24.37
N ALA A 5 -8.78 2.83 -24.90
CA ALA A 5 -10.10 3.44 -24.66
C ALA A 5 -10.70 2.91 -23.36
N LEU A 6 -11.21 3.81 -22.52
CA LEU A 6 -11.97 3.45 -21.34
C LEU A 6 -13.39 3.02 -21.73
N SER A 7 -13.93 2.02 -21.03
CA SER A 7 -15.34 1.70 -21.15
C SER A 7 -16.21 2.85 -20.63
N ALA A 8 -17.43 2.97 -21.16
CA ALA A 8 -18.38 4.01 -20.74
C ALA A 8 -18.70 3.98 -19.23
N HIS A 9 -18.55 2.82 -18.58
CA HIS A 9 -18.71 2.71 -17.13
C HIS A 9 -17.53 3.33 -16.36
N LEU A 10 -16.29 3.04 -16.80
CA LEU A 10 -15.10 3.60 -16.16
C LEU A 10 -15.00 5.11 -16.36
N SER A 11 -15.31 5.61 -17.56
CA SER A 11 -15.34 7.05 -17.83
C SER A 11 -16.30 7.78 -16.89
N ARG A 12 -17.54 7.27 -16.74
CA ARG A 12 -18.54 7.83 -15.81
C ARG A 12 -18.07 7.82 -14.35
N ARG A 13 -17.34 6.77 -13.93
CA ARG A 13 -16.77 6.72 -12.57
C ARG A 13 -15.69 7.78 -12.35
N ILE A 14 -14.81 7.97 -13.34
CA ILE A 14 -13.77 9.01 -13.29
C ILE A 14 -14.39 10.40 -13.28
N GLU A 15 -15.41 10.66 -14.10
CA GLU A 15 -16.13 11.94 -14.11
C GLU A 15 -16.75 12.28 -12.76
N LYS A 16 -17.46 11.32 -12.13
CA LYS A 16 -18.03 11.50 -10.80
C LYS A 16 -16.96 11.78 -9.74
N LEU A 17 -15.86 11.04 -9.78
CA LEU A 17 -14.75 11.22 -8.85
C LEU A 17 -14.07 12.58 -9.05
N ALA A 18 -13.88 12.99 -10.30
CA ALA A 18 -13.31 14.28 -10.66
C ALA A 18 -14.18 15.43 -10.16
N GLN A 19 -15.50 15.34 -10.36
CA GLN A 19 -16.46 16.32 -9.85
C GLN A 19 -16.41 16.43 -8.32
N ALA A 20 -16.43 15.30 -7.61
CA ALA A 20 -16.35 15.28 -6.14
C ALA A 20 -15.03 15.87 -5.60
N ALA A 21 -13.94 15.73 -6.35
CA ALA A 21 -12.62 16.24 -5.97
C ALA A 21 -12.32 17.66 -6.50
N GLY A 22 -13.26 18.31 -7.23
CA GLY A 22 -13.03 19.61 -7.85
C GLY A 22 -11.93 19.60 -8.92
N ARG A 23 -11.74 18.48 -9.63
CA ARG A 23 -10.71 18.30 -10.68
C ARG A 23 -11.34 18.04 -12.04
N THR A 24 -10.55 18.17 -13.10
CA THR A 24 -10.97 17.73 -14.44
C THR A 24 -10.90 16.19 -14.55
N PRO A 25 -11.77 15.54 -15.37
CA PRO A 25 -11.73 14.09 -15.58
C PRO A 25 -10.36 13.59 -16.06
N ALA A 26 -9.67 14.35 -16.92
CA ALA A 26 -8.34 13.99 -17.40
C ALA A 26 -7.28 14.03 -16.29
N SER A 27 -7.30 15.04 -15.42
CA SER A 27 -6.39 15.13 -14.27
C SER A 27 -6.67 14.01 -13.27
N MET A 28 -7.95 13.73 -13.01
CA MET A 28 -8.37 12.63 -12.15
C MET A 28 -7.93 11.27 -12.71
N LEU A 29 -8.07 11.04 -14.02
CA LEU A 29 -7.63 9.81 -14.65
C LEU A 29 -6.12 9.59 -14.48
N ARG A 30 -5.31 10.62 -14.73
CA ARG A 30 -3.85 10.55 -14.55
C ARG A 30 -3.47 10.23 -13.10
N PHE A 31 -4.15 10.87 -12.15
CA PHE A 31 -3.97 10.62 -10.73
C PHE A 31 -4.29 9.16 -10.37
N VAL A 32 -5.47 8.66 -10.77
CA VAL A 32 -5.90 7.28 -10.47
C VAL A 32 -4.97 6.24 -11.11
N ILE A 33 -4.53 6.46 -12.35
CA ILE A 33 -3.59 5.54 -13.02
C ILE A 33 -2.26 5.51 -12.28
N ARG A 34 -1.68 6.68 -11.96
CA ARG A 34 -0.40 6.77 -11.25
C ARG A 34 -0.48 6.07 -9.89
N ASP A 35 -1.42 6.48 -9.04
CA ASP A 35 -1.54 5.94 -7.69
C ASP A 35 -1.91 4.45 -7.72
N GLY A 36 -2.74 4.03 -8.69
CA GLY A 36 -3.08 2.62 -8.89
C GLY A 36 -1.87 1.77 -9.30
N LEU A 37 -1.00 2.30 -10.16
CA LEU A 37 0.25 1.63 -10.55
C LEU A 37 1.22 1.57 -9.37
N GLU A 38 1.44 2.68 -8.65
CA GLU A 38 2.31 2.73 -7.47
C GLU A 38 1.89 1.68 -6.43
N TYR A 39 0.58 1.57 -6.16
CA TYR A 39 0.06 0.56 -5.24
C TYR A 39 0.26 -0.86 -5.76
N CYS A 40 -0.04 -1.13 -7.03
CA CYS A 40 0.14 -2.45 -7.63
C CYS A 40 1.60 -2.89 -7.61
N GLU A 41 2.54 -2.00 -7.95
CA GLU A 41 3.97 -2.25 -7.91
C GLU A 41 4.45 -2.57 -6.49
N TYR A 42 4.04 -1.75 -5.52
CA TYR A 42 4.32 -2.00 -4.11
C TYR A 42 3.77 -3.36 -3.65
N ALA A 43 2.50 -3.64 -3.93
CA ALA A 43 1.82 -4.85 -3.47
C ALA A 43 2.47 -6.10 -4.04
N VAL A 44 2.73 -6.13 -5.36
CA VAL A 44 3.41 -7.26 -6.02
C VAL A 44 4.80 -7.47 -5.42
N LYS A 45 5.58 -6.39 -5.25
CA LYS A 45 6.92 -6.48 -4.66
C LYS A 45 6.88 -7.02 -3.23
N ALA A 46 5.98 -6.49 -2.39
CA ALA A 46 5.85 -6.88 -0.99
C ALA A 46 5.42 -8.34 -0.83
N VAL A 47 4.46 -8.80 -1.64
CA VAL A 47 4.00 -10.19 -1.63
C VAL A 47 5.12 -11.12 -2.07
N ASN A 48 5.80 -10.82 -3.18
CA ASN A 48 6.90 -11.65 -3.66
C ASN A 48 8.05 -11.72 -2.66
N GLN A 49 8.37 -10.61 -1.99
CA GLN A 49 9.36 -10.60 -0.91
C GLN A 49 8.92 -11.48 0.27
N GLY A 50 7.66 -11.37 0.69
CA GLY A 50 7.12 -12.20 1.77
C GLY A 50 7.16 -13.70 1.45
N LEU A 51 6.83 -14.08 0.21
CA LEU A 51 6.94 -15.47 -0.26
C LEU A 51 8.39 -15.96 -0.22
N ALA A 52 9.35 -15.14 -0.68
CA ALA A 52 10.78 -15.48 -0.61
C ALA A 52 11.29 -15.59 0.83
N ASP A 53 10.81 -14.74 1.75
CA ASP A 53 11.17 -14.80 3.17
C ASP A 53 10.61 -16.07 3.84
N ILE A 54 9.40 -16.50 3.46
CA ILE A 54 8.82 -17.79 3.90
C ILE A 54 9.68 -18.96 3.42
N GLU A 55 10.04 -18.99 2.13
CA GLU A 55 10.89 -20.04 1.55
C GLU A 55 12.28 -20.09 2.21
N ALA A 56 12.84 -18.93 2.56
CA ALA A 56 14.10 -18.81 3.28
C ALA A 56 13.98 -19.07 4.79
N GLY A 57 12.80 -19.42 5.31
CA GLY A 57 12.56 -19.69 6.73
C GLY A 57 12.61 -18.45 7.64
N LYS A 58 12.56 -17.24 7.09
CA LYS A 58 12.58 -15.96 7.83
C LYS A 58 11.19 -15.63 8.40
N ILE A 59 10.62 -16.56 9.14
CA ILE A 59 9.28 -16.43 9.72
C ILE A 59 9.42 -16.20 11.22
N GLN A 60 8.59 -15.30 11.77
CA GLN A 60 8.50 -15.09 13.21
C GLN A 60 7.20 -15.67 13.76
N SER A 61 7.29 -16.42 14.85
CA SER A 61 6.12 -16.86 15.60
C SER A 61 5.47 -15.70 16.36
N GLY A 62 4.19 -15.84 16.69
CA GLY A 62 3.47 -14.83 17.49
C GLY A 62 4.11 -14.59 18.87
N GLU A 63 4.75 -15.61 19.45
CA GLU A 63 5.51 -15.47 20.69
C GLU A 63 6.77 -14.61 20.51
N GLN A 64 7.54 -14.85 19.45
CA GLN A 64 8.73 -14.07 19.14
C GLN A 64 8.38 -12.58 18.92
N VAL A 65 7.30 -12.32 18.18
CA VAL A 65 6.82 -10.95 17.95
C VAL A 65 6.39 -10.28 19.25
N ARG A 66 5.60 -10.97 20.08
CA ARG A 66 5.14 -10.44 21.38
C ARG A 66 6.30 -10.13 22.31
N GLY A 67 7.26 -11.06 22.44
CA GLY A 67 8.46 -10.87 23.27
C GLY A 67 9.31 -9.68 22.81
N HIS A 68 9.45 -9.46 21.49
CA HIS A 68 10.12 -8.28 20.95
C HIS A 68 9.44 -6.97 21.38
N PHE A 69 8.12 -6.88 21.32
CA PHE A 69 7.37 -5.68 21.72
C PHE A 69 7.36 -5.44 23.23
N GLU A 70 7.34 -6.50 24.04
CA GLU A 70 7.47 -6.41 25.50
C GLU A 70 8.82 -5.85 25.90
N LYS A 71 9.92 -6.36 25.33
CA LYS A 71 11.28 -5.82 25.54
C LYS A 71 11.37 -4.35 25.18
N ARG A 72 10.83 -3.97 24.01
CA ARG A 72 10.79 -2.56 23.57
C ARG A 72 9.98 -1.66 24.50
N ARG A 73 8.85 -2.15 25.05
CA ARG A 73 8.05 -1.39 26.03
C ARG A 73 8.78 -1.21 27.35
N ALA A 74 9.43 -2.26 27.85
CA ALA A 74 10.21 -2.18 29.08
C ALA A 74 11.36 -1.17 28.96
N ALA A 75 12.13 -1.22 27.85
CA ALA A 75 13.22 -0.28 27.61
C ALA A 75 12.74 1.19 27.57
N ARG A 76 11.60 1.46 26.91
CA ARG A 76 11.02 2.81 26.89
C ARG A 76 10.60 3.31 28.28
N ARG A 77 10.02 2.43 29.11
CA ARG A 77 9.65 2.80 30.49
C ARG A 77 10.88 3.09 31.35
N ALA A 78 11.95 2.30 31.21
CA ALA A 78 13.20 2.54 31.93
C ALA A 78 13.82 3.89 31.56
N LEU A 79 13.82 4.25 30.28
CA LEU A 79 14.30 5.56 29.79
C LEU A 79 13.48 6.75 30.31
N GLN A 80 12.18 6.57 30.55
CA GLN A 80 11.30 7.63 31.07
C GLN A 80 11.38 7.80 32.59
N ALA A 81 11.93 6.80 33.29
CA ALA A 81 12.07 6.79 34.75
C ALA A 81 13.47 7.23 35.22
N ALA A 82 14.38 7.50 34.30
CA ALA A 82 15.72 8.03 34.52
C ALA A 82 15.75 9.53 34.22
#